data_AF-A0A1C5D8M0-F1
#
_entry.id   AF-A0A1C5D8M0-F1
#
_cell.length_a   1.000
_cell.length_b   1.000
_cell.length_c   1.000
_cell.angle_alpha   90.00
_cell.angle_beta   90.00
_cell.angle_gamma   90.00
#
_symmetry.space_group_name_H-M   'P 1'
#
loop_
_entity.id
_entity.type
_entity.pdbx_description
1 polymer ?
#
loop_
_entity_poly.entity_id
_entity_poly.type
_entity_poly.pdbx_seq_one_letter_code
_entity_poly.pdbx_strand_id
1 'polypeptide(L)'
;MNAAFGVAAAENSETTEATDITETIGTTETAETVGCAATVESTESAGSTGSAGAVEAAENPETPESLETRESPESAESEARHRRAADAGDTTSMSVLGALLLRRGDLDGAESYLRAATADGDRAAANNLGVLLHQRGYTDDAAGWWRIAAVAGSAAAAHALGRHYRERGDEPGAEYWLRQSAEQGHALGAYALADLLEHRSDVGAERWLRAAAEQGHREAAYRLARMLDRNTADDPHDAFGRPGLGPGPG
;
A
#
# COMPACT_ATOMS: atom_id res chain seq x y z
N MET A 1 -60.07 -15.52 -49.57
CA MET A 1 -60.45 -14.12 -49.81
C MET A 1 -59.23 -13.26 -49.52
N ASN A 2 -58.67 -12.67 -50.57
CA ASN A 2 -57.42 -11.90 -50.60
C ASN A 2 -57.67 -10.41 -50.36
N ALA A 3 -56.75 -9.76 -49.63
CA ALA A 3 -56.32 -8.38 -49.80
C ALA A 3 -54.92 -8.31 -49.12
N ALA A 4 -53.76 -8.17 -49.79
CA ALA A 4 -53.29 -7.30 -50.87
C ALA A 4 -53.13 -5.83 -50.46
N PHE A 5 -51.96 -5.51 -49.88
CA PHE A 5 -51.24 -4.23 -49.91
C PHE A 5 -49.77 -4.58 -49.56
N GLY A 6 -48.71 -4.27 -50.31
CA GLY A 6 -48.56 -3.40 -51.46
C GLY A 6 -47.58 -2.26 -51.18
N VAL A 7 -46.28 -2.58 -51.16
CA VAL A 7 -45.10 -1.78 -51.59
C VAL A 7 -44.84 -0.40 -50.95
N ALA A 8 -43.65 -0.22 -50.36
CA ALA A 8 -42.68 0.81 -50.75
C ALA A 8 -41.36 0.64 -49.99
N ALA A 9 -40.31 0.29 -50.73
CA ALA A 9 -38.92 0.41 -50.32
C ALA A 9 -38.51 1.89 -50.35
N ALA A 10 -37.77 2.33 -49.34
CA ALA A 10 -36.96 3.54 -49.40
C ALA A 10 -35.56 3.18 -48.94
N GLU A 11 -34.70 2.95 -49.94
CA GLU A 11 -33.25 2.99 -49.80
C GLU A 11 -32.86 4.43 -49.42
N ASN A 12 -32.19 4.61 -48.28
CA ASN A 12 -31.41 5.81 -48.02
C ASN A 12 -29.98 5.39 -47.69
N SER A 13 -29.20 5.33 -48.75
CA SER A 13 -27.75 5.37 -48.77
C SER A 13 -27.27 6.79 -48.46
N GLU A 14 -26.70 7.00 -47.28
CA GLU A 14 -25.86 8.15 -46.98
C GLU A 14 -24.45 7.65 -46.63
N THR A 15 -23.64 7.57 -47.69
CA THR A 15 -22.18 7.73 -47.65
C THR A 15 -21.84 9.22 -47.48
N THR A 16 -20.58 9.51 -47.10
CA THR A 16 -19.93 10.84 -46.95
C THR A 16 -19.97 11.31 -45.48
N GLU A 17 -18.88 11.59 -44.75
CA GLU A 17 -17.56 12.10 -45.12
C GLU A 17 -16.60 11.87 -43.94
N ALA A 18 -15.37 11.42 -44.22
CA ALA A 18 -14.28 11.40 -43.26
C ALA A 18 -13.75 12.83 -43.12
N THR A 19 -13.99 13.47 -41.97
CA THR A 19 -13.37 14.77 -41.65
C THR A 19 -12.15 14.55 -40.79
N ASP A 20 -11.02 14.80 -41.44
CA ASP A 20 -9.68 15.08 -40.91
C ASP A 20 -9.75 16.09 -39.76
N ILE A 21 -9.30 15.70 -38.57
CA ILE A 21 -9.00 16.61 -37.45
C ILE A 21 -7.51 16.54 -37.16
N THR A 22 -6.76 17.22 -38.03
CA THR A 22 -5.38 17.60 -37.80
C THR A 22 -5.32 18.91 -37.01
N GLU A 23 -4.46 18.90 -36.00
CA GLU A 23 -3.75 20.05 -35.41
C GLU A 23 -4.49 20.95 -34.40
N THR A 24 -4.11 20.84 -33.12
CA THR A 24 -3.70 22.00 -32.31
C THR A 24 -2.75 21.52 -31.21
N ILE A 25 -1.47 21.86 -31.38
CA ILE A 25 -0.41 21.68 -30.38
C ILE A 25 -0.61 22.77 -29.31
N GLY A 26 -1.02 22.35 -28.11
CA GLY A 26 -1.03 23.16 -26.90
C GLY A 26 0.17 22.81 -26.02
N THR A 27 1.22 23.60 -26.13
CA THR A 27 2.39 23.60 -25.24
C THR A 27 2.03 24.12 -23.85
N THR A 28 2.80 23.64 -22.85
CA THR A 28 2.97 24.08 -21.44
C THR A 28 1.84 23.76 -20.46
N GLU A 29 2.10 22.82 -19.54
CA GLU A 29 2.32 23.16 -18.12
C GLU A 29 3.02 22.00 -17.39
N THR A 30 4.17 22.29 -16.79
CA THR A 30 4.95 21.41 -15.94
C THR A 30 4.24 21.23 -14.60
N ALA A 31 3.64 20.06 -14.37
CA ALA A 31 3.14 19.70 -13.04
C ALA A 31 4.32 19.26 -12.16
N GLU A 32 4.80 20.19 -11.33
CA GLU A 32 5.71 19.89 -10.23
C GLU A 32 4.96 19.06 -9.18
N THR A 33 5.43 17.83 -8.97
CA THR A 33 5.01 16.91 -7.93
C THR A 33 5.46 17.44 -6.57
N VAL A 34 4.56 18.09 -5.82
CA VAL A 34 4.80 18.38 -4.40
C VAL A 34 4.52 17.10 -3.59
N GLY A 35 5.59 16.32 -3.41
CA GLY A 35 5.64 15.25 -2.43
C GLY A 35 5.70 15.84 -1.02
N CYS A 36 4.60 15.74 -0.27
CA CYS A 36 4.58 16.05 1.16
C CYS A 36 5.15 14.83 1.92
N ALA A 37 6.49 14.76 1.99
CA ALA A 37 7.20 13.89 2.92
C ALA A 37 7.28 14.62 4.26
N ALA A 38 6.46 14.23 5.23
CA ALA A 38 6.62 14.67 6.61
C ALA A 38 7.85 13.97 7.20
N THR A 39 9.01 14.61 7.08
CA THR A 39 10.20 14.33 7.90
C THR A 39 9.97 14.88 9.30
N VAL A 40 9.99 14.01 10.30
CA VAL A 40 10.05 14.39 11.70
C VAL A 40 11.47 14.85 11.99
N GLU A 41 11.64 16.16 12.18
CA GLU A 41 12.92 16.79 12.50
C GLU A 41 13.20 16.61 13.99
N SER A 42 14.26 15.88 14.30
CA SER A 42 14.87 15.81 15.63
C SER A 42 15.50 17.17 15.95
N THR A 43 14.97 17.87 16.96
CA THR A 43 15.61 19.05 17.53
C THR A 43 16.41 18.66 18.76
N GLU A 44 17.73 18.85 18.67
CA GLU A 44 18.62 18.90 19.82
C GLU A 44 18.72 20.34 20.36
N SER A 45 19.10 20.42 21.64
CA SER A 45 19.89 21.49 22.28
C SER A 45 19.15 22.66 22.95
N ALA A 46 19.20 22.71 24.29
CA ALA A 46 20.22 23.46 25.04
C ALA A 46 19.77 23.67 26.50
N GLY A 47 20.69 23.52 27.46
CA GLY A 47 20.40 23.55 28.90
C GLY A 47 20.57 24.91 29.58
N SER A 48 20.26 24.97 30.89
CA SER A 48 20.97 25.80 31.89
C SER A 48 20.48 25.52 33.32
N THR A 49 21.40 25.06 34.17
CA THR A 49 21.68 25.47 35.57
C THR A 49 20.57 25.62 36.63
N GLY A 50 20.81 25.01 37.81
CA GLY A 50 20.39 25.59 39.10
C GLY A 50 20.07 24.59 40.20
N SER A 51 20.95 24.46 41.18
CA SER A 51 20.89 23.57 42.34
C SER A 51 19.83 23.94 43.40
N ALA A 52 19.25 22.94 44.06
CA ALA A 52 18.99 22.94 45.51
C ALA A 52 18.66 21.50 45.97
N GLY A 53 19.34 21.02 47.01
CA GLY A 53 19.05 19.74 47.65
C GLY A 53 18.21 19.89 48.92
N ALA A 54 17.48 18.84 49.29
CA ALA A 54 17.30 18.33 50.66
C ALA A 54 16.20 17.23 50.68
N VAL A 55 16.61 16.03 51.11
CA VAL A 55 15.93 15.01 51.95
C VAL A 55 14.39 15.00 52.06
N GLU A 56 13.75 13.84 51.89
CA GLU A 56 13.42 12.87 52.94
C GLU A 56 12.72 11.61 52.37
N ALA A 57 12.80 10.50 53.10
CA ALA A 57 12.35 9.16 52.75
C ALA A 57 10.87 8.90 53.12
N ALA A 58 10.18 8.00 52.39
CA ALA A 58 9.33 6.93 52.95
C ALA A 58 8.58 6.12 51.86
N GLU A 59 8.76 4.80 51.93
CA GLU A 59 7.76 3.72 51.81
C GLU A 59 7.10 3.32 50.46
N ASN A 60 7.36 2.05 50.12
CA ASN A 60 6.71 1.13 49.16
C ASN A 60 5.25 0.78 49.63
N PRO A 61 4.34 0.09 48.87
CA PRO A 61 4.64 -0.99 47.93
C PRO A 61 3.76 -1.15 46.66
N GLU A 62 4.19 -2.12 45.86
CA GLU A 62 3.63 -2.72 44.65
C GLU A 62 2.10 -2.89 44.58
N THR A 63 1.54 -2.52 43.41
CA THR A 63 0.40 -3.21 42.78
C THR A 63 0.68 -3.32 41.27
N PRO A 64 0.78 -4.53 40.69
CA PRO A 64 0.89 -4.71 39.26
C PRO A 64 -0.53 -4.81 38.68
N GLU A 65 -1.22 -3.67 38.56
CA GLU A 65 -2.49 -3.64 37.84
C GLU A 65 -2.24 -3.28 36.38
N SER A 66 -2.46 -4.28 35.53
CA SER A 66 -2.91 -4.20 34.14
C SER A 66 -2.42 -2.99 33.35
N LEU A 67 -1.53 -3.26 32.39
CA LEU A 67 -1.36 -2.46 31.18
C LEU A 67 -2.69 -2.42 30.41
N GLU A 68 -3.68 -1.70 30.93
CA GLU A 68 -4.63 -1.00 30.09
C GLU A 68 -3.76 -0.09 29.24
N THR A 69 -3.74 -0.35 27.94
CA THR A 69 -3.30 0.62 26.93
C THR A 69 -4.19 1.83 27.11
N ARG A 70 -3.84 2.71 28.07
CA ARG A 70 -4.49 3.98 28.31
C ARG A 70 -4.34 4.73 27.00
N GLU A 71 -5.39 4.75 26.21
CA GLU A 71 -5.50 5.68 25.09
C GLU A 71 -5.15 7.05 25.67
N SER A 72 -4.00 7.60 25.25
CA SER A 72 -3.58 8.90 25.76
C SER A 72 -4.71 9.89 25.51
N PRO A 73 -5.04 10.78 26.46
CA PRO A 73 -6.15 11.73 26.32
C PRO A 73 -6.07 12.54 25.02
N GLU A 74 -4.85 12.80 24.52
CA GLU A 74 -4.59 13.44 23.24
C GLU A 74 -5.11 12.65 22.02
N SER A 75 -5.09 11.31 22.07
CA SER A 75 -5.63 10.44 21.03
C SER A 75 -7.16 10.51 20.99
N ALA A 76 -7.80 10.50 22.16
CA ALA A 76 -9.26 10.62 22.27
C ALA A 76 -9.77 12.01 21.86
N GLU A 77 -9.04 13.07 22.21
CA GLU A 77 -9.34 14.43 21.77
C GLU A 77 -9.15 14.61 20.26
N SER A 78 -8.10 14.01 19.70
CA SER A 78 -7.85 13.98 18.25
C SER A 78 -8.98 13.26 17.51
N GLU A 79 -9.40 12.08 17.98
CA GLU A 79 -10.53 11.34 17.43
C GLU A 79 -11.82 12.15 17.51
N ALA A 80 -12.09 12.80 18.65
CA ALA A 80 -13.27 13.64 18.80
C ALA A 80 -13.26 14.85 17.86
N ARG A 81 -12.09 15.42 17.55
CA ARG A 81 -11.94 16.48 16.55
C ARG A 81 -12.25 15.96 15.15
N HIS A 82 -11.66 14.82 14.76
CA HIS A 82 -11.93 14.18 13.47
C HIS A 82 -13.40 13.77 13.33
N ARG A 83 -14.04 13.29 14.40
CA ARG A 83 -15.47 12.99 14.43
C ARG A 83 -16.32 14.21 14.12
N ARG A 84 -16.12 15.33 14.82
CA ARG A 84 -16.88 16.56 14.55
C ARG A 84 -16.67 17.08 13.13
N ALA A 85 -15.45 16.99 12.60
CA ALA A 85 -15.14 17.41 11.23
C ALA A 85 -15.75 16.47 10.19
N ALA A 86 -15.68 15.16 10.40
CA ALA A 86 -16.31 14.16 9.55
C ALA A 86 -17.83 14.32 9.53
N ASP A 87 -18.45 14.52 10.69
CA ASP A 87 -19.90 14.77 10.81
C ASP A 87 -20.31 16.10 10.15
N ALA A 88 -19.37 17.04 9.98
CA ALA A 88 -19.57 18.29 9.25
C ALA A 88 -19.31 18.18 7.74
N GLY A 89 -18.95 17.00 7.22
CA GLY A 89 -18.74 16.77 5.79
C GLY A 89 -17.28 16.81 5.32
N ASP A 90 -16.30 16.89 6.22
CA ASP A 90 -14.88 16.87 5.82
C ASP A 90 -14.44 15.47 5.40
N THR A 91 -14.30 15.27 4.09
CA THR A 91 -13.85 14.02 3.43
C THR A 91 -12.55 13.49 4.03
N THR A 92 -11.58 14.37 4.33
CA THR A 92 -10.29 13.95 4.88
C THR A 92 -10.46 13.38 6.28
N SER A 93 -11.23 14.05 7.15
CA SER A 93 -11.53 13.56 8.49
C SER A 93 -12.39 12.30 8.47
N MET A 94 -13.30 12.14 7.49
CA MET A 94 -14.02 10.87 7.30
C MET A 94 -13.05 9.72 7.00
N SER A 95 -12.09 9.94 6.08
CA SER A 95 -11.06 8.95 5.75
C SER A 95 -10.19 8.59 6.95
N VAL A 96 -9.73 9.59 7.70
CA VAL A 96 -8.92 9.42 8.93
C VAL A 96 -9.70 8.70 10.01
N LEU A 97 -10.94 9.13 10.30
CA LEU A 97 -11.77 8.50 11.33
C LEU A 97 -12.12 7.07 10.95
N GLY A 98 -12.48 6.81 9.69
CA GLY A 98 -12.71 5.46 9.19
C GLY A 98 -11.50 4.56 9.36
N ALA A 99 -10.29 5.07 9.10
CA ALA A 99 -9.05 4.34 9.33
C ALA A 99 -8.77 4.05 10.82
N LEU A 100 -9.08 5.00 11.71
CA LEU A 100 -8.95 4.82 13.16
C LEU A 100 -9.91 3.75 13.68
N LEU A 101 -11.18 3.83 13.29
CA LEU A 101 -12.20 2.85 13.66
C LEU A 101 -11.85 1.45 13.15
N LEU A 102 -11.36 1.34 11.91
CA LEU A 102 -10.89 0.09 11.32
C LEU A 102 -9.74 -0.52 12.13
N ARG A 103 -8.76 0.28 12.57
CA ARG A 103 -7.64 -0.19 13.42
C ARG A 103 -8.12 -0.69 14.78
N ARG A 104 -9.19 -0.13 15.32
CA ARG A 104 -9.83 -0.56 16.58
C ARG A 104 -10.69 -1.82 16.39
N GLY A 105 -10.90 -2.27 15.16
CA GLY A 105 -11.80 -3.38 14.83
C GLY A 105 -13.28 -3.00 14.81
N ASP A 106 -13.60 -1.72 14.89
CA ASP A 106 -14.96 -1.19 14.76
C ASP A 106 -15.32 -1.07 13.27
N LEU A 107 -15.58 -2.23 12.65
CA LEU A 107 -15.87 -2.33 11.22
C LEU A 107 -17.19 -1.64 10.86
N ASP A 108 -18.17 -1.71 11.75
CA ASP A 108 -19.50 -1.13 11.55
C ASP A 108 -19.44 0.40 11.55
N GLY A 109 -18.71 0.99 12.51
CA GLY A 109 -18.48 2.43 12.56
C GLY A 109 -17.61 2.91 11.40
N ALA A 110 -16.60 2.15 10.99
CA ALA A 110 -15.68 2.55 9.93
C ALA A 110 -16.34 2.62 8.54
N GLU A 111 -17.25 1.69 8.23
CA GLU A 111 -17.79 1.52 6.88
C GLU A 111 -18.53 2.77 6.36
N SER A 112 -19.32 3.43 7.21
CA SER A 112 -20.09 4.61 6.81
C SER A 112 -19.18 5.77 6.42
N TYR A 113 -18.17 6.07 7.25
CA TYR A 113 -17.19 7.13 6.98
C TYR A 113 -16.32 6.81 5.76
N LEU A 114 -15.86 5.56 5.61
CA LEU A 114 -15.04 5.15 4.47
C LEU A 114 -15.83 5.19 3.16
N ARG A 115 -17.10 4.79 3.15
CA ARG A 115 -17.96 4.91 1.96
C ARG A 115 -18.21 6.36 1.58
N ALA A 116 -18.51 7.23 2.56
CA ALA A 116 -18.71 8.65 2.31
C ALA A 116 -17.44 9.28 1.72
N ALA A 117 -16.28 9.06 2.33
CA ALA A 117 -15.01 9.58 1.81
C ALA A 117 -14.67 9.04 0.42
N THR A 118 -14.97 7.77 0.15
CA THR A 118 -14.75 7.16 -1.17
C THR A 118 -15.68 7.74 -2.24
N ALA A 119 -16.92 8.09 -1.88
CA ALA A 119 -17.87 8.73 -2.79
C ALA A 119 -17.38 10.10 -3.26
N ASP A 120 -16.61 10.80 -2.43
CA ASP A 120 -15.94 12.06 -2.76
C ASP A 120 -14.60 11.87 -3.48
N GLY A 121 -14.21 10.62 -3.77
CA GLY A 121 -12.99 10.29 -4.51
C GLY A 121 -11.73 10.11 -3.66
N ASP A 122 -11.86 9.98 -2.33
CA ASP A 122 -10.70 9.72 -1.47
C ASP A 122 -10.14 8.30 -1.71
N ARG A 123 -8.97 8.26 -2.35
CA ARG A 123 -8.25 7.02 -2.69
C ARG A 123 -7.74 6.25 -1.47
N ALA A 124 -7.44 6.92 -0.35
CA ALA A 124 -7.01 6.26 0.88
C ALA A 124 -8.22 5.58 1.55
N ALA A 125 -9.39 6.23 1.52
CA ALA A 125 -10.64 5.66 1.98
C ALA A 125 -11.03 4.44 1.15
N ALA A 126 -10.88 4.49 -0.18
CA ALA A 126 -11.13 3.33 -1.05
C ALA A 126 -10.24 2.13 -0.68
N ASN A 127 -8.95 2.37 -0.42
CA ASN A 127 -8.04 1.33 0.05
C ASN A 127 -8.48 0.73 1.39
N ASN A 128 -8.84 1.59 2.35
CA ASN A 128 -9.28 1.16 3.69
C ASN A 128 -10.63 0.44 3.64
N LEU A 129 -11.53 0.83 2.74
CA LEU A 129 -12.80 0.14 2.51
C LEU A 129 -12.57 -1.28 1.96
N GLY A 130 -11.59 -1.45 1.07
CA GLY A 130 -11.16 -2.78 0.63
C GLY A 130 -10.63 -3.63 1.80
N VAL A 131 -9.81 -3.05 2.68
CA VAL A 131 -9.32 -3.76 3.89
C VAL A 131 -10.47 -4.16 4.81
N LEU A 132 -11.42 -3.25 5.05
CA LEU A 132 -12.61 -3.50 5.87
C LEU A 132 -13.44 -4.66 5.31
N LEU A 133 -13.73 -4.64 4.02
CA LEU A 133 -14.52 -5.67 3.36
C LEU A 133 -13.81 -7.02 3.36
N HIS A 134 -12.49 -7.03 3.17
CA HIS A 134 -11.69 -8.24 3.28
C HIS A 134 -11.73 -8.83 4.70
N GLN A 135 -11.62 -8.00 5.75
CA GLN A 135 -11.74 -8.45 7.15
C GLN A 135 -13.12 -9.02 7.47
N ARG A 136 -14.17 -8.56 6.79
CA ARG A 136 -15.53 -9.12 6.89
C ARG A 136 -15.76 -10.38 6.03
N GLY A 137 -14.78 -10.77 5.21
CA GLY A 137 -14.88 -11.93 4.31
C GLY A 137 -15.50 -11.63 2.93
N TYR A 138 -15.79 -10.36 2.62
CA TYR A 138 -16.27 -9.94 1.30
C TYR A 138 -15.08 -9.70 0.35
N THR A 139 -14.38 -10.77 0.00
CA THR A 139 -13.08 -10.70 -0.70
C THR A 139 -13.18 -10.17 -2.13
N ASP A 140 -14.25 -10.47 -2.86
CA ASP A 140 -14.45 -9.98 -4.24
C ASP A 140 -14.79 -8.48 -4.26
N ASP A 141 -15.64 -8.03 -3.34
CA ASP A 141 -15.95 -6.60 -3.18
C ASP A 141 -14.72 -5.80 -2.77
N ALA A 142 -13.92 -6.35 -1.84
CA ALA A 142 -12.64 -5.78 -1.45
C ALA A 142 -11.70 -5.58 -2.65
N ALA A 143 -11.60 -6.59 -3.54
CA ALA A 143 -10.80 -6.49 -4.75
C ALA A 143 -11.32 -5.41 -5.71
N GLY A 144 -12.63 -5.18 -5.78
CA GLY A 144 -13.21 -4.06 -6.51
C GLY A 144 -12.68 -2.70 -6.01
N TRP A 145 -12.73 -2.48 -4.70
CA TRP A 145 -12.26 -1.23 -4.08
C TRP A 145 -10.76 -1.05 -4.15
N TRP A 146 -9.98 -2.11 -3.92
CA TRP A 146 -8.53 -2.03 -4.10
C TRP A 146 -8.16 -1.76 -5.55
N ARG A 147 -8.91 -2.26 -6.55
CA ARG A 147 -8.67 -1.91 -7.96
C ARG A 147 -8.83 -0.43 -8.22
N ILE A 148 -9.90 0.18 -7.70
CA ILE A 148 -10.12 1.63 -7.81
C ILE A 148 -8.95 2.39 -7.19
N ALA A 149 -8.56 2.04 -5.96
CA ALA A 149 -7.45 2.69 -5.27
C ALA A 149 -6.10 2.48 -5.97
N ALA A 150 -5.83 1.28 -6.49
CA ALA A 150 -4.59 0.94 -7.20
C ALA A 150 -4.46 1.72 -8.52
N VAL A 151 -5.55 1.82 -9.29
CA VAL A 151 -5.60 2.63 -10.53
C VAL A 151 -5.41 4.12 -10.20
N ALA A 152 -5.87 4.58 -9.04
CA ALA A 152 -5.59 5.92 -8.51
C ALA A 152 -4.17 6.11 -7.92
N GLY A 153 -3.27 5.15 -8.13
CA GLY A 153 -1.87 5.22 -7.71
C GLY A 153 -1.61 4.83 -6.25
N SER A 154 -2.49 4.03 -5.63
CA SER A 154 -2.22 3.46 -4.31
C SER A 154 -1.39 2.18 -4.42
N ALA A 155 -0.10 2.28 -4.12
CA ALA A 155 0.80 1.13 -4.11
C ALA A 155 0.39 0.06 -3.08
N ALA A 156 -0.19 0.48 -1.95
CA ALA A 156 -0.68 -0.43 -0.92
C ALA A 156 -1.89 -1.25 -1.40
N ALA A 157 -2.80 -0.60 -2.14
CA ALA A 157 -3.94 -1.28 -2.74
C ALA A 157 -3.50 -2.25 -3.85
N ALA A 158 -2.50 -1.87 -4.66
CA ALA A 158 -1.91 -2.76 -5.66
C ALA A 158 -1.27 -4.00 -5.01
N HIS A 159 -0.58 -3.84 -3.88
CA HIS A 159 -0.07 -4.98 -3.11
C HIS A 159 -1.21 -5.88 -2.58
N ALA A 160 -2.28 -5.29 -2.06
CA ALA A 160 -3.44 -6.05 -1.58
C ALA A 160 -4.14 -6.84 -2.69
N LEU A 161 -4.31 -6.25 -3.89
CA LEU A 161 -4.78 -6.98 -5.07
C LEU A 161 -3.86 -8.12 -5.46
N GLY A 162 -2.56 -7.86 -5.50
CA GLY A 162 -1.55 -8.87 -5.82
C GLY A 162 -1.66 -10.09 -4.91
N ARG A 163 -1.83 -9.84 -3.61
CA ARG A 163 -2.11 -10.90 -2.62
C ARG A 163 -3.43 -11.62 -2.88
N HIS A 164 -4.51 -10.88 -3.15
CA HIS A 164 -5.82 -11.46 -3.44
C HIS A 164 -5.78 -12.40 -4.65
N TYR A 165 -5.14 -11.99 -5.75
CA TYR A 165 -4.99 -12.84 -6.94
C TYR A 165 -4.13 -14.07 -6.66
N ARG A 166 -3.06 -13.91 -5.87
CA ARG A 166 -2.20 -15.03 -5.45
C ARG A 166 -2.97 -16.06 -4.62
N GLU A 167 -3.80 -15.61 -3.69
CA GLU A 167 -4.66 -16.47 -2.86
C GLU A 167 -5.69 -17.25 -3.71
N ARG A 168 -6.10 -16.71 -4.87
CA ARG A 168 -6.96 -17.39 -5.84
C ARG A 168 -6.21 -18.29 -6.83
N GLY A 169 -4.89 -18.34 -6.76
CA GLY A 169 -4.05 -19.08 -7.72
C GLY A 169 -3.90 -18.40 -9.09
N ASP A 170 -4.29 -17.14 -9.22
CA ASP A 170 -4.04 -16.34 -10.43
C ASP A 170 -2.67 -15.66 -10.30
N GLU A 171 -1.62 -16.43 -10.59
CA GLU A 171 -0.24 -15.92 -10.54
C GLU A 171 0.02 -14.77 -11.54
N PRO A 172 -0.46 -14.81 -12.81
CA PRO A 172 -0.28 -13.69 -13.74
C PRO A 172 -0.93 -12.39 -13.23
N GLY A 173 -2.15 -12.48 -12.70
CA GLY A 173 -2.83 -11.35 -12.09
C GLY A 173 -2.07 -10.83 -10.86
N ALA A 174 -1.58 -11.73 -10.01
CA ALA A 174 -0.77 -11.37 -8.85
C ALA A 174 0.50 -10.63 -9.26
N GLU A 175 1.25 -11.16 -10.23
CA GLU A 175 2.49 -10.56 -10.71
C GLU A 175 2.28 -9.16 -11.25
N TYR A 176 1.21 -8.95 -12.05
CA TYR A 176 0.88 -7.64 -12.60
C TYR A 176 0.71 -6.59 -11.51
N TRP A 177 -0.13 -6.86 -10.51
CA TRP A 177 -0.42 -5.89 -9.45
C TRP A 177 0.76 -5.72 -8.46
N LEU A 178 1.47 -6.79 -8.15
CA LEU A 178 2.67 -6.72 -7.32
C LEU A 178 3.79 -5.92 -7.99
N ARG A 179 3.95 -6.05 -9.31
CA ARG A 179 4.88 -5.23 -10.10
C ARG A 179 4.52 -3.75 -10.01
N GLN A 180 3.25 -3.39 -10.20
CA GLN A 180 2.83 -1.99 -10.06
C GLN A 180 3.08 -1.45 -8.65
N SER A 181 2.84 -2.26 -7.60
CA SER A 181 3.14 -1.88 -6.22
C SER A 181 4.65 -1.66 -5.99
N ALA A 182 5.48 -2.57 -6.50
CA ALA A 182 6.92 -2.53 -6.36
C ALA A 182 7.56 -1.35 -7.13
N GLU A 183 7.08 -1.06 -8.34
CA GLU A 183 7.51 0.08 -9.16
C GLU A 183 7.19 1.43 -8.50
N GLN A 184 6.12 1.49 -7.71
CA GLN A 184 5.79 2.65 -6.88
C GLN A 184 6.61 2.74 -5.58
N GLY A 185 7.59 1.85 -5.39
CA GLY A 185 8.49 1.85 -4.23
C GLY A 185 7.93 1.19 -2.97
N HIS A 186 6.81 0.45 -3.07
CA HIS A 186 6.24 -0.19 -1.91
C HIS A 186 7.03 -1.45 -1.51
N ALA A 187 7.67 -1.42 -0.34
CA ALA A 187 8.54 -2.49 0.15
C ALA A 187 7.86 -3.87 0.21
N LEU A 188 6.63 -3.96 0.77
CA LEU A 188 5.89 -5.23 0.80
C LEU A 188 5.50 -5.74 -0.59
N GLY A 189 5.16 -4.84 -1.53
CA GLY A 189 4.88 -5.20 -2.92
C GLY A 189 6.10 -5.78 -3.62
N ALA A 190 7.26 -5.13 -3.46
CA ALA A 190 8.53 -5.62 -3.98
C ALA A 190 8.93 -6.97 -3.38
N TYR A 191 8.76 -7.15 -2.06
CA TYR A 191 9.01 -8.42 -1.39
C TYR A 191 8.08 -9.54 -1.88
N ALA A 192 6.77 -9.29 -1.97
CA ALA A 192 5.82 -10.27 -2.46
C ALA A 192 6.05 -10.64 -3.93
N LEU A 193 6.51 -9.68 -4.75
CA LEU A 193 6.91 -9.96 -6.13
C LEU A 193 8.18 -10.82 -6.19
N ALA A 194 9.18 -10.53 -5.35
CA ALA A 194 10.38 -11.35 -5.25
C ALA A 194 10.04 -12.79 -4.85
N ASP A 195 9.17 -12.98 -3.86
CA ASP A 195 8.68 -14.28 -3.39
C ASP A 195 7.99 -15.06 -4.52
N LEU A 196 7.12 -14.40 -5.31
CA LEU A 196 6.46 -15.00 -6.48
C LEU A 196 7.46 -15.39 -7.58
N LEU A 197 8.50 -14.59 -7.80
CA LEU A 197 9.54 -14.85 -8.81
C LEU A 197 10.51 -15.96 -8.37
N GLU A 198 10.84 -16.02 -7.08
CA GLU A 198 11.71 -17.05 -6.50
C GLU A 198 11.09 -18.44 -6.64
N HIS A 199 9.78 -18.57 -6.41
CA HIS A 199 9.05 -19.82 -6.64
C HIS A 199 9.13 -20.33 -8.09
N ARG A 200 9.31 -19.42 -9.06
CA ARG A 200 9.51 -19.75 -10.48
C ARG A 200 10.98 -19.80 -10.89
N SER A 201 11.91 -19.68 -9.94
CA SER A 201 13.35 -19.61 -10.20
C SER A 201 13.73 -18.49 -11.19
N ASP A 202 13.00 -17.38 -11.18
CA ASP A 202 13.27 -16.23 -12.04
C ASP A 202 14.39 -15.36 -11.43
N VAL A 203 15.40 -15.04 -12.25
CA VAL A 203 16.54 -14.18 -11.90
C VAL A 203 16.13 -12.77 -11.44
N GLY A 204 14.93 -12.34 -11.84
CA GLY A 204 14.30 -11.11 -11.41
C GLY A 204 13.91 -11.06 -9.93
N ALA A 205 13.95 -12.18 -9.20
CA ALA A 205 13.65 -12.20 -7.76
C ALA A 205 14.67 -11.36 -6.97
N GLU A 206 15.97 -11.49 -7.28
CA GLU A 206 17.05 -10.79 -6.58
C GLU A 206 16.88 -9.28 -6.60
N ARG A 207 16.60 -8.71 -7.78
CA ARG A 207 16.46 -7.24 -7.93
C ARG A 207 15.35 -6.68 -7.05
N TRP A 208 14.23 -7.40 -6.92
CA TRP A 208 13.09 -6.94 -6.13
C TRP A 208 13.30 -7.17 -4.64
N LEU A 209 14.04 -8.22 -4.29
CA LEU A 209 14.46 -8.48 -2.93
C LEU A 209 15.44 -7.40 -2.43
N ARG A 210 16.38 -6.98 -3.29
CA ARG A 210 17.25 -5.83 -3.05
C ARG A 210 16.45 -4.53 -2.90
N ALA A 211 15.54 -4.24 -3.81
CA ALA A 211 14.68 -3.06 -3.71
C ALA A 211 13.87 -3.04 -2.39
N ALA A 212 13.30 -4.17 -1.97
CA ALA A 212 12.60 -4.26 -0.69
C ALA A 212 13.54 -4.07 0.52
N ALA A 213 14.76 -4.63 0.46
CA ALA A 213 15.76 -4.49 1.52
C ALA A 213 16.26 -3.05 1.68
N GLU A 214 16.50 -2.35 0.57
CA GLU A 214 16.88 -0.93 0.55
C GLU A 214 15.83 -0.03 1.20
N GLN A 215 14.55 -0.42 1.10
CA GLN A 215 13.44 0.25 1.78
C GLN A 215 13.22 -0.21 3.24
N GLY A 216 14.18 -0.95 3.81
CA GLY A 216 14.16 -1.37 5.22
C GLY A 216 13.35 -2.63 5.50
N HIS A 217 12.93 -3.39 4.48
CA HIS A 217 12.22 -4.66 4.71
C HIS A 217 13.17 -5.73 5.25
N ARG A 218 13.13 -5.95 6.57
CA ARG A 218 14.05 -6.85 7.30
C ARG A 218 14.11 -8.27 6.72
N GLU A 219 12.96 -8.85 6.43
CA GLU A 219 12.89 -10.21 5.88
C GLU A 219 13.47 -10.27 4.45
N ALA A 220 13.34 -9.20 3.68
CA ALA A 220 13.94 -9.12 2.35
C ALA A 220 15.47 -9.05 2.45
N ALA A 221 15.97 -8.21 3.37
CA ALA A 221 17.41 -8.11 3.64
C ALA A 221 18.00 -9.45 4.10
N TYR A 222 17.30 -10.16 4.99
CA TYR A 222 17.70 -11.50 5.45
C TYR A 222 17.75 -12.52 4.32
N ARG A 223 16.70 -12.60 3.51
CA ARG A 223 16.66 -13.52 2.37
C ARG A 223 17.73 -13.18 1.32
N LEU A 224 17.98 -11.89 1.07
CA LEU A 224 19.02 -11.45 0.14
C LEU A 224 20.41 -11.88 0.63
N ALA A 225 20.71 -11.68 1.91
CA ALA A 225 21.96 -12.13 2.51
C ALA A 225 22.15 -13.64 2.33
N ARG A 226 21.14 -14.45 2.65
CA ARG A 226 21.18 -15.91 2.46
C ARG A 226 21.35 -16.35 1.01
N MET A 227 20.81 -15.59 0.07
CA MET A 227 20.95 -15.90 -1.35
C MET A 227 22.38 -15.59 -1.83
N LEU A 228 22.95 -14.46 -1.41
CA LEU A 228 24.34 -14.10 -1.71
C LEU A 228 25.34 -15.06 -1.07
N ASP A 229 25.11 -15.49 0.17
CA ASP A 229 25.96 -16.47 0.86
C ASP A 229 25.98 -17.85 0.15
N ARG A 230 24.85 -18.26 -0.44
CA ARG A 230 24.81 -19.49 -1.25
C ARG A 230 25.61 -19.32 -2.55
N ASN A 231 25.43 -18.19 -3.22
CA ASN A 231 26.16 -17.90 -4.46
C ASN A 231 27.68 -17.81 -4.24
N THR A 232 28.14 -17.29 -3.09
CA THR A 232 29.58 -17.25 -2.76
C THR A 232 30.12 -18.61 -2.34
N ALA A 233 29.31 -19.50 -1.77
CA ALA A 233 29.70 -20.88 -1.46
C ALA A 233 29.78 -21.77 -2.72
N ASP A 234 28.96 -21.46 -3.73
CA ASP A 234 28.97 -22.15 -5.03
C ASP A 234 30.04 -21.57 -6.00
N ASP A 235 30.66 -20.43 -5.67
CA ASP A 235 31.79 -19.87 -6.41
C ASP A 235 33.10 -20.61 -6.03
N PRO A 236 33.78 -21.31 -6.95
CA PRO A 236 35.05 -21.97 -6.67
C PRO A 236 36.18 -20.97 -6.31
N HIS A 237 35.94 -19.67 -6.49
CA HIS A 237 36.78 -18.60 -6.00
C HIS A 237 36.05 -17.83 -4.90
N ASP A 238 36.66 -17.75 -3.71
CA ASP A 238 36.14 -16.88 -2.65
C ASP A 238 36.14 -15.40 -3.10
N ALA A 239 35.51 -14.51 -2.32
CA ALA A 239 35.48 -13.06 -2.58
C ALA A 239 36.88 -12.40 -2.74
N PHE A 240 37.95 -13.16 -2.52
CA PHE A 240 39.35 -12.77 -2.64
C PHE A 240 40.10 -13.50 -3.77
N GLY A 241 39.41 -14.22 -4.66
CA GLY A 241 39.98 -14.89 -5.82
C GLY A 241 40.83 -16.12 -5.49
N ARG A 242 40.76 -16.65 -4.27
CA ARG A 242 41.54 -17.83 -3.85
C ARG A 242 40.73 -19.10 -4.18
N PRO A 243 41.38 -20.14 -4.73
CA PRO A 243 40.69 -21.39 -4.99
C PRO A 243 40.19 -21.99 -3.68
N GLY A 244 38.90 -22.35 -3.64
CA GLY A 244 38.26 -23.00 -2.51
C GLY A 244 39.06 -24.22 -2.05
N LEU A 245 39.49 -24.22 -0.79
CA LEU A 245 40.16 -25.35 -0.16
C LEU A 245 39.16 -26.50 -0.02
N GLY A 246 39.05 -27.32 -1.06
CA GLY A 246 38.37 -28.60 -1.01
C GLY A 246 38.99 -29.51 0.06
N PRO A 247 38.24 -30.51 0.57
CA PRO A 247 38.74 -31.43 1.58
C PRO A 247 39.98 -32.17 1.04
N GLY A 248 41.13 -31.92 1.66
CA GLY A 248 42.41 -32.50 1.26
C GLY A 248 42.37 -34.04 1.34
N PRO A 249 43.09 -34.75 0.45
CA PRO A 249 43.10 -36.20 0.46
C PRO A 249 43.80 -36.70 1.72
N GLY A 250 43.08 -37.49 2.52
CA GLY A 250 43.60 -38.30 3.62
C GLY A 250 44.15 -39.64 3.14
#